data_AF-A0A5E4IYM1-F1
#
_entry.id   AF-A0A5E4IYM1-F1
#
_cell.length_a   1.000
_cell.length_b   1.000
_cell.length_c   1.000
_cell.angle_alpha   90.00
_cell.angle_beta   90.00
_cell.angle_gamma   90.00
#
_symmetry.space_group_name_H-M   'P 1'
#
loop_
_entity.id
_entity.type
_entity.pdbx_description
1 polymer ?
#
loop_
_entity_poly.entity_id
_entity_poly.type
_entity_poly.pdbx_seq_one_letter_code
_entity_poly.pdbx_strand_id
1 'polypeptide(L)'
;MYNTRFKEVSYKKSILKPYYSAKESAPEQEFIKLLENSKKVKWWFKNGEADKKYFAVKYDDEKGFERGFYIDFIIFTEDGRIGIFDTKSGITAKVAKEKAEALAKYIKEQNQKYKKKLWGGIALFKDGSCRYNDSEEYSFDEHHLGTEWKFLNI
;
A
#
# COMPACT_ATOMS: atom_id res chain seq x y z
N MET A 1 18.90 -12.20 26.03
CA MET A 1 18.06 -10.99 25.86
C MET A 1 16.92 -11.34 24.93
N TYR A 2 15.68 -11.41 25.43
CA TYR A 2 14.50 -11.65 24.61
C TYR A 2 14.09 -10.36 23.90
N ASN A 3 13.94 -10.41 22.58
CA ASN A 3 13.62 -9.28 21.72
C ASN A 3 12.12 -8.89 21.89
N THR A 4 11.81 -8.08 22.88
CA THR A 4 10.44 -7.67 23.30
C THR A 4 9.72 -6.71 22.34
N ARG A 5 10.30 -6.38 21.18
CA ARG A 5 9.72 -5.41 20.23
C ARG A 5 8.67 -5.99 19.29
N PHE A 6 8.68 -7.30 19.08
CA PHE A 6 7.79 -7.98 18.15
C PHE A 6 6.78 -8.85 18.88
N LYS A 7 5.52 -8.77 18.47
CA LYS A 7 4.45 -9.64 18.96
C LYS A 7 4.01 -10.57 17.85
N GLU A 8 3.85 -11.84 18.17
CA GLU A 8 3.19 -12.79 17.28
C GLU A 8 1.71 -12.43 17.22
N VAL A 9 1.18 -12.28 16.01
CA VAL A 9 -0.24 -12.01 15.77
C VAL A 9 -0.75 -13.04 14.76
N SER A 10 -1.87 -13.67 15.09
CA SER A 10 -2.47 -14.69 14.24
C SER A 10 -3.39 -14.07 13.19
N TYR A 11 -2.80 -13.61 12.08
CA TYR A 11 -3.55 -13.23 10.88
C TYR A 11 -3.79 -14.43 9.96
N LYS A 12 -5.02 -14.61 9.50
CA LYS A 12 -5.42 -15.77 8.69
C LYS A 12 -4.91 -15.67 7.26
N LYS A 13 -4.93 -14.46 6.69
CA LYS A 13 -4.60 -14.20 5.28
C LYS A 13 -3.21 -13.61 5.08
N SER A 14 -2.45 -13.36 6.14
CA SER A 14 -1.03 -13.07 5.98
C SER A 14 -0.31 -14.27 5.36
N ILE A 15 0.52 -14.02 4.34
CA ILE A 15 1.36 -15.06 3.75
C ILE A 15 2.57 -15.39 4.65
N LEU A 16 2.94 -14.49 5.56
CA LEU A 16 3.99 -14.75 6.56
C LEU A 16 3.41 -15.52 7.74
N LYS A 17 3.93 -16.72 7.97
CA LYS A 17 3.51 -17.59 9.09
C LYS A 17 4.73 -18.13 9.84
N PRO A 18 4.85 -17.87 11.16
CA PRO A 18 4.04 -16.94 11.96
C PRO A 18 4.26 -15.47 11.54
N TYR A 19 3.26 -14.61 11.79
CA TYR A 19 3.38 -13.17 11.55
C TYR A 19 3.85 -12.46 12.81
N TYR A 20 4.97 -11.76 12.70
CA TYR A 20 5.52 -10.94 13.78
C TYR A 20 5.33 -9.45 13.46
N SER A 21 4.51 -8.79 14.26
CA SER A 21 4.30 -7.34 14.18
C SER A 21 5.31 -6.61 15.06
N ALA A 22 6.07 -5.67 14.47
CA ALA A 22 6.49 -4.48 15.20
C ALA A 22 5.37 -3.45 15.03
N LYS A 23 4.99 -2.79 16.14
CA LYS A 23 3.89 -1.81 16.27
C LYS A 23 3.58 -1.11 14.94
N GLU A 24 2.54 -1.57 14.24
CA GLU A 24 2.08 -0.94 13.01
C GLU A 24 1.51 0.46 13.28
N SER A 25 1.59 1.34 12.29
CA SER A 25 0.90 2.63 12.34
C SER A 25 -0.62 2.43 12.32
N ALA A 26 -1.39 3.43 12.78
CA ALA A 26 -2.85 3.32 12.77
C ALA A 26 -3.43 3.05 11.35
N PRO A 27 -2.97 3.72 10.27
CA PRO A 27 -3.43 3.41 8.91
C PRO A 27 -3.16 1.96 8.48
N GLU A 28 -1.99 1.41 8.82
CA GLU A 28 -1.65 0.03 8.50
C GLU A 28 -2.52 -0.97 9.26
N GLN A 29 -2.82 -0.71 10.55
CA GLN A 29 -3.69 -1.57 11.35
C GLN A 29 -5.11 -1.61 10.78
N GLU A 30 -5.64 -0.45 10.38
CA GLU A 30 -6.95 -0.36 9.73
C GLU A 30 -6.96 -1.07 8.38
N PHE A 31 -5.89 -0.96 7.61
CA PHE A 31 -5.73 -1.65 6.34
C PHE A 31 -5.69 -3.16 6.52
N ILE A 32 -4.88 -3.67 7.44
CA ILE A 32 -4.82 -5.11 7.77
C ILE A 32 -6.20 -5.61 8.20
N LYS A 33 -6.93 -4.86 9.04
CA LYS A 33 -8.28 -5.22 9.46
C LYS A 33 -9.24 -5.31 8.26
N LEU A 34 -9.15 -4.40 7.30
CA LEU A 34 -9.95 -4.46 6.07
C LEU A 34 -9.61 -5.71 5.25
N LEU A 35 -8.32 -6.01 5.06
CA LEU A 35 -7.85 -7.18 4.30
C LEU A 35 -8.26 -8.51 4.95
N GLU A 36 -8.12 -8.62 6.28
CA GLU A 36 -8.50 -9.82 7.02
C GLU A 36 -10.01 -10.09 6.95
N ASN A 37 -10.85 -9.05 6.89
CA ASN A 37 -12.30 -9.18 6.81
C ASN A 37 -12.85 -9.31 5.38
N SER A 38 -12.08 -8.94 4.36
CA SER A 38 -12.50 -9.00 2.95
C SER A 38 -12.71 -10.43 2.45
N LYS A 39 -13.84 -10.73 1.80
CA LYS A 39 -14.04 -12.02 1.11
C LYS A 39 -13.32 -12.11 -0.25
N LYS A 40 -12.83 -10.99 -0.78
CA LYS A 40 -12.15 -10.94 -2.08
C LYS A 40 -10.63 -11.05 -1.95
N VAL A 41 -10.07 -10.84 -0.75
CA VAL A 41 -8.64 -11.02 -0.48
C VAL A 41 -8.35 -12.48 -0.14
N LYS A 42 -7.47 -13.09 -0.93
CA LYS A 42 -6.97 -14.45 -0.72
C LYS A 42 -5.81 -14.47 0.27
N TRP A 43 -4.82 -13.60 0.02
CA TRP A 43 -3.71 -13.37 0.93
C TRP A 43 -3.16 -11.95 0.79
N TRP A 44 -2.42 -11.51 1.80
CA TRP A 44 -1.67 -10.27 1.78
C TRP A 44 -0.27 -10.47 2.35
N PHE A 45 0.63 -9.60 1.94
CA PHE A 45 2.01 -9.52 2.39
C PHE A 45 2.29 -8.08 2.79
N LYS A 46 2.64 -7.86 4.07
CA LYS A 46 3.23 -6.60 4.50
C LYS A 46 4.70 -6.63 4.10
N ASN A 47 5.09 -5.70 3.25
CA ASN A 47 6.45 -5.57 2.77
C ASN A 47 7.37 -5.06 3.90
N GLY A 48 8.68 -5.11 3.65
CA GLY A 48 9.65 -4.50 4.55
C GLY A 48 10.24 -3.22 4.00
N GLU A 49 11.11 -2.61 4.80
CA GLU A 49 11.75 -1.33 4.50
C GLU A 49 13.28 -1.46 4.46
N ALA A 50 13.93 -0.55 3.74
CA ALA A 50 15.37 -0.28 3.82
C ALA A 50 16.32 -1.49 3.62
N ASP A 51 15.90 -2.51 2.87
CA ASP A 51 16.70 -3.69 2.51
C ASP A 51 16.43 -4.07 1.05
N LYS A 52 17.48 -4.44 0.31
CA LYS A 52 17.44 -4.78 -1.12
C LYS A 52 16.52 -5.96 -1.45
N LYS A 53 16.19 -6.80 -0.47
CA LYS A 53 15.27 -7.94 -0.65
C LYS A 53 13.80 -7.53 -0.74
N TYR A 54 13.45 -6.33 -0.28
CA TYR A 54 12.08 -5.86 -0.28
C TYR A 54 11.72 -5.16 -1.58
N PHE A 55 10.45 -5.22 -1.93
CA PHE A 55 9.96 -4.61 -3.16
C PHE A 55 9.98 -3.09 -3.06
N ALA A 56 10.57 -2.43 -4.05
CA ALA A 56 10.57 -0.98 -4.15
C ALA A 56 10.29 -0.53 -5.59
N VAL A 57 9.50 0.54 -5.72
CA VAL A 57 9.31 1.27 -6.97
C VAL A 57 10.31 2.42 -7.03
N LYS A 58 10.95 2.62 -8.18
CA LYS A 58 11.85 3.76 -8.38
C LYS A 58 11.05 5.04 -8.54
N TYR A 59 11.49 6.12 -7.88
CA TYR A 59 10.95 7.46 -8.07
C TYR A 59 12.06 8.49 -7.92
N ASP A 60 11.89 9.67 -8.50
CA ASP A 60 12.77 10.81 -8.28
C ASP A 60 12.18 11.67 -7.16
N ASP A 61 13.00 12.03 -6.16
CA ASP A 61 12.56 12.96 -5.10
C ASP A 61 12.44 14.40 -5.63
N GLU A 62 11.92 15.32 -4.82
CA GLU A 62 11.76 16.75 -5.19
C GLU A 62 13.08 17.43 -5.62
N LYS A 63 14.24 16.83 -5.31
CA LYS A 63 15.57 17.32 -5.69
C LYS A 63 16.13 16.61 -6.93
N GLY A 64 15.37 15.70 -7.53
CA GLY A 64 15.74 14.93 -8.72
C GLY A 64 16.67 13.75 -8.45
N PHE A 65 16.78 13.28 -7.20
CA PHE A 65 17.56 12.07 -6.92
C PHE A 65 16.70 10.82 -7.01
N GLU A 66 17.20 9.79 -7.69
CA GLU A 66 16.55 8.48 -7.72
C GLU A 66 16.54 7.84 -6.31
N ARG A 67 15.37 7.39 -5.88
CA ARG A 67 15.10 6.73 -4.59
C ARG A 67 14.27 5.46 -4.79
N GLY A 68 14.32 4.59 -3.79
CA GLY A 68 13.42 3.44 -3.68
C GLY A 68 12.22 3.76 -2.79
N PHE A 69 11.02 3.61 -3.34
CA PHE A 69 9.76 3.66 -2.61
C PHE A 69 9.35 2.24 -2.22
N TYR A 70 9.62 1.89 -0.95
CA TYR A 70 9.15 0.65 -0.35
C TYR A 70 7.68 0.80 0.02
N ILE A 71 6.82 0.06 -0.66
CA ILE A 71 5.37 0.11 -0.51
C ILE A 71 4.93 -0.81 0.63
N ASP A 72 3.95 -0.41 1.43
CA ASP A 72 3.52 -1.17 2.61
C ASP A 72 2.95 -2.57 2.31
N PHE A 73 2.05 -2.72 1.33
CA PHE A 73 1.27 -3.95 1.13
C PHE A 73 1.24 -4.45 -0.31
N ILE A 74 1.39 -5.77 -0.45
CA ILE A 74 1.05 -6.53 -1.65
C ILE A 74 -0.11 -7.43 -1.31
N ILE A 75 -1.19 -7.36 -2.09
CA ILE A 75 -2.40 -8.17 -1.88
C ILE A 75 -2.66 -9.03 -3.11
N PHE A 76 -3.22 -10.22 -2.90
CA PHE A 76 -3.71 -11.06 -3.98
C PHE A 76 -5.17 -11.38 -3.75
N THR A 77 -5.99 -11.09 -4.76
CA THR A 77 -7.43 -11.27 -4.70
C THR A 77 -7.86 -12.60 -5.32
N GLU A 78 -9.04 -13.08 -4.94
CA GLU A 78 -9.61 -14.34 -5.44
C GLU A 78 -9.83 -14.34 -6.96
N ASP A 79 -10.04 -13.16 -7.56
CA ASP A 79 -10.14 -12.98 -9.03
C ASP A 79 -8.78 -12.91 -9.74
N GLY A 80 -7.68 -13.15 -9.03
CA GLY A 80 -6.33 -13.26 -9.56
C GLY A 80 -5.65 -11.93 -9.87
N ARG A 81 -6.12 -10.81 -9.29
CA ARG A 81 -5.44 -9.51 -9.37
C ARG A 81 -4.43 -9.34 -8.24
N ILE A 82 -3.40 -8.56 -8.49
CA ILE A 82 -2.39 -8.20 -7.49
C ILE A 82 -2.54 -6.71 -7.18
N GLY A 83 -2.86 -6.39 -5.93
CA GLY A 83 -2.90 -5.02 -5.46
C GLY A 83 -1.57 -4.61 -4.83
N ILE A 84 -1.12 -3.38 -5.08
CA ILE A 84 0.10 -2.80 -4.50
C ILE A 84 -0.31 -1.48 -3.84
N PHE A 85 -0.23 -1.41 -2.52
CA PHE A 85 -0.82 -0.34 -1.73
C PHE A 85 0.13 0.20 -0.67
N ASP A 86 0.18 1.52 -0.59
CA ASP A 86 0.93 2.23 0.42
C ASP A 86 -0.03 3.04 1.28
N THR A 87 -0.04 2.79 2.59
CA THR A 87 -0.98 3.44 3.51
C THR A 87 -0.43 4.77 3.98
N LYS A 88 -1.29 5.79 3.98
CA LYS A 88 -0.94 7.16 4.35
C LYS A 88 -2.06 7.83 5.14
N SER A 89 -1.70 8.88 5.88
CA SER A 89 -2.61 9.74 6.62
C SER A 89 -2.02 11.13 6.84
N GLY A 90 -2.88 12.16 6.90
CA GLY A 90 -2.48 13.54 7.19
C GLY A 90 -1.34 14.02 6.31
N ILE A 91 -0.28 14.57 6.93
CA ILE A 91 0.86 15.15 6.21
C ILE A 91 1.56 14.16 5.27
N THR A 92 1.59 12.87 5.61
CA THR A 92 2.25 11.86 4.76
C THR A 92 1.52 11.66 3.44
N ALA A 93 0.20 11.82 3.39
CA ALA A 93 -0.57 11.81 2.16
C ALA A 93 -0.34 13.10 1.35
N LYS A 94 -0.17 14.24 2.02
CA LYS A 94 0.09 15.54 1.38
C LYS A 94 1.42 15.58 0.61
N VAL A 95 2.46 14.90 1.13
CA VAL A 95 3.80 14.86 0.52
C VAL A 95 4.07 13.55 -0.23
N ALA A 96 3.03 12.84 -0.65
CA ALA A 96 3.16 11.55 -1.34
C ALA A 96 3.29 11.66 -2.85
N LYS A 97 3.30 12.87 -3.43
CA LYS A 97 3.10 13.09 -4.87
C LYS A 97 4.04 12.28 -5.75
N GLU A 98 5.35 12.45 -5.59
CA GLU A 98 6.36 11.79 -6.43
C GLU A 98 6.26 10.26 -6.33
N LYS A 99 5.97 9.76 -5.13
CA LYS A 99 5.80 8.32 -4.86
C LYS A 99 4.52 7.77 -5.48
N ALA A 100 3.41 8.50 -5.36
CA ALA A 100 2.10 8.12 -5.88
C ALA A 100 2.12 8.04 -7.40
N GLU A 101 2.64 9.08 -8.05
CA GLU A 101 2.73 9.17 -9.51
C GLU A 101 3.69 8.10 -10.06
N ALA A 102 4.83 7.86 -9.39
CA ALA A 102 5.75 6.78 -9.76
C ALA A 102 5.10 5.38 -9.64
N LEU A 103 4.31 5.14 -8.59
CA LEU A 103 3.58 3.89 -8.42
C LEU A 103 2.49 3.70 -9.50
N ALA A 104 1.73 4.75 -9.80
CA ALA A 104 0.74 4.72 -10.88
C ALA A 104 1.39 4.40 -12.24
N LYS A 105 2.50 5.08 -12.55
CA LYS A 105 3.32 4.82 -13.74
C LYS A 105 3.83 3.38 -13.78
N TYR A 106 4.41 2.89 -12.68
CA TYR A 106 4.88 1.51 -12.59
C TYR A 106 3.78 0.49 -12.89
N ILE A 107 2.61 0.64 -12.25
CA ILE A 107 1.46 -0.26 -12.45
C ILE A 107 1.03 -0.26 -13.91
N LYS A 108 0.89 0.93 -14.52
CA LYS A 108 0.52 1.10 -15.92
C LYS A 108 1.51 0.40 -16.86
N GLU A 109 2.80 0.65 -16.70
CA GLU A 109 3.85 0.05 -17.53
C GLU A 109 3.90 -1.48 -17.40
N GLN A 110 3.83 -2.01 -16.17
CA GLN A 110 3.84 -3.47 -15.95
C GLN A 110 2.61 -4.16 -16.57
N ASN A 111 1.44 -3.54 -16.46
CA ASN A 111 0.21 -4.05 -17.06
C ASN A 111 0.27 -3.99 -18.59
N GLN A 112 0.80 -2.91 -19.17
CA GLN A 112 0.92 -2.77 -20.62
C GLN A 112 1.91 -3.77 -21.22
N LYS A 113 3.11 -3.85 -20.63
CA LYS A 113 4.24 -4.63 -21.14
C LYS A 113 4.10 -6.13 -20.90
N TYR A 114 3.61 -6.52 -19.73
CA TYR A 114 3.60 -7.93 -19.32
C TYR A 114 2.20 -8.48 -19.03
N LYS A 115 1.14 -7.73 -19.35
CA LYS A 115 -0.26 -8.10 -19.11
C LYS A 115 -0.51 -8.55 -17.66
N LYS A 116 0.23 -7.94 -16.73
CA LYS A 116 -0.03 -8.11 -15.30
C LYS A 116 -1.42 -7.53 -15.00
N LYS A 117 -2.06 -8.06 -13.97
CA LYS A 117 -3.34 -7.55 -13.46
C LYS A 117 -3.08 -6.73 -12.18
N LEU A 118 -2.13 -5.79 -12.26
CA LEU A 118 -1.76 -4.94 -11.13
C LEU A 118 -2.78 -3.83 -10.95
N TRP A 119 -3.01 -3.43 -9.71
CA TRP A 119 -3.82 -2.28 -9.35
C TRP A 119 -3.38 -1.75 -7.99
N GLY A 120 -3.85 -0.57 -7.60
CA GLY A 120 -3.58 0.02 -6.30
C GLY A 120 -2.91 1.38 -6.41
N GLY A 121 -2.32 1.84 -5.31
CA GLY A 121 -1.89 3.23 -5.16
C GLY A 121 -1.77 3.64 -3.70
N ILE A 122 -1.90 4.95 -3.44
CA ILE A 122 -1.91 5.47 -2.07
C ILE A 122 -3.28 5.19 -1.44
N ALA A 123 -3.30 4.49 -0.32
CA ALA A 123 -4.50 4.16 0.44
C ALA A 123 -4.62 5.05 1.68
N LEU A 124 -5.84 5.50 1.97
CA LEU A 124 -6.14 6.35 3.10
C LEU A 124 -7.48 5.97 3.73
N PHE A 125 -7.51 5.96 5.06
CA PHE A 125 -8.74 5.81 5.82
C PHE A 125 -9.28 7.19 6.19
N LYS A 126 -10.53 7.44 5.82
CA LYS A 126 -11.27 8.65 6.19
C LYS A 126 -12.75 8.31 6.37
N ASP A 127 -13.34 8.84 7.45
CA ASP A 127 -14.76 8.70 7.77
C ASP A 127 -15.25 7.24 7.77
N GLY A 128 -14.43 6.33 8.31
CA GLY A 128 -14.75 4.89 8.41
C GLY A 128 -14.65 4.09 7.11
N SER A 129 -14.15 4.70 6.03
CA SER A 129 -13.96 4.05 4.74
C SER A 129 -12.51 4.12 4.27
N CYS A 130 -12.04 3.08 3.59
CA CYS A 130 -10.76 3.12 2.88
C CYS A 130 -10.99 3.62 1.45
N ARG A 131 -10.23 4.62 1.05
CA ARG A 131 -10.13 5.08 -0.32
C ARG A 131 -8.71 4.91 -0.82
N TYR A 132 -8.54 4.86 -2.14
CA TYR A 132 -7.22 4.84 -2.75
C TYR A 132 -7.16 5.74 -3.99
N ASN A 133 -5.96 6.23 -4.27
CA ASN A 133 -5.66 7.06 -5.43
C ASN A 133 -4.61 6.35 -6.30
N ASP A 134 -4.96 6.11 -7.56
CA ASP A 134 -4.16 5.46 -8.60
C ASP A 134 -3.94 6.38 -9.82
N SER A 135 -4.14 7.68 -9.67
CA SER A 135 -4.04 8.67 -10.74
C SER A 135 -2.58 8.92 -11.15
N GLU A 136 -2.39 9.21 -12.44
CA GLU A 136 -1.08 9.61 -12.99
C GLU A 136 -0.65 11.00 -12.51
N GLU A 137 -1.60 11.85 -12.16
CA GLU A 137 -1.38 13.13 -11.48
C GLU A 137 -2.00 13.04 -10.08
N TYR A 138 -1.16 13.16 -9.05
CA TYR A 138 -1.60 12.98 -7.67
C TYR A 138 -2.00 14.31 -7.03
N SER A 139 -3.21 14.34 -6.48
CA SER A 139 -3.75 15.44 -5.68
C SER A 139 -4.32 14.93 -4.35
N PHE A 140 -4.08 15.70 -3.30
CA PHE A 140 -4.61 15.43 -1.98
C PHE A 140 -5.02 16.72 -1.27
N ASP A 141 -6.30 16.79 -0.89
CA ASP A 141 -6.85 17.79 0.00
C ASP A 141 -7.49 17.05 1.19
N GLU A 142 -6.95 17.31 2.38
CA GLU A 142 -7.36 16.65 3.61
C GLU A 142 -8.82 16.97 3.99
N HIS A 143 -9.35 18.12 3.59
CA HIS A 143 -10.73 18.51 3.87
C HIS A 143 -11.68 17.93 2.81
N HIS A 144 -11.30 17.97 1.54
CA HIS A 144 -12.14 17.54 0.43
C HIS A 144 -11.41 16.59 -0.53
N LEU A 145 -11.55 15.27 -0.31
CA LEU A 145 -11.00 14.29 -1.24
C LEU A 145 -11.73 14.39 -2.59
N GLY A 146 -10.97 14.62 -3.66
CA GLY A 146 -11.51 14.71 -5.01
C GLY A 146 -12.01 13.37 -5.56
N THR A 147 -12.59 13.41 -6.76
CA THR A 147 -13.19 12.24 -7.43
C THR A 147 -12.19 11.13 -7.78
N GLU A 148 -10.90 11.46 -7.79
CA GLU A 148 -9.79 10.54 -7.98
C GLU A 148 -9.61 9.54 -6.83
N TRP A 149 -10.13 9.85 -5.63
CA TRP A 149 -10.08 8.98 -4.48
C TRP A 149 -11.22 7.96 -4.50
N LYS A 150 -10.92 6.77 -5.04
CA LYS A 150 -11.87 5.67 -5.25
C LYS A 150 -12.08 4.88 -3.96
N PHE A 151 -13.31 4.45 -3.69
CA PHE A 151 -13.57 3.52 -2.58
C PHE A 151 -12.88 2.18 -2.83
N LEU A 152 -12.15 1.70 -1.82
CA LEU A 152 -11.50 0.40 -1.87
C LEU A 152 -12.51 -0.70 -1.46
N ASN A 153 -13.26 -1.19 -2.45
CA ASN A 153 -14.30 -2.21 -2.25
C ASN A 153 -13.74 -3.63 -2.46
N ILE A 154 -12.93 -4.10 -1.51
CA ILE A 154 -12.41 -5.48 -1.48
C ILE A 154 -13.02 -6.31 -0.38
#